data_AF-A0A9W7ZMW2-F1
#
_entry.id   AF-A0A9W7ZMW2-F1
#
_cell.length_a   1.000
_cell.length_b   1.000
_cell.length_c   1.000
_cell.angle_alpha   90.00
_cell.angle_beta   90.00
_cell.angle_gamma   90.00
#
_symmetry.space_group_name_H-M   'P 1'
#
loop_
_entity.id
_entity.type
_entity.pdbx_description
1 polymer ?
#
loop_
_entity_poly.entity_id
_entity_poly.type
_entity_poly.pdbx_seq_one_letter_code
_entity_poly.pdbx_strand_id
1 'polypeptide(L)'
;MSIEGDRVDMTGIQAVSEEDKCLPVEPYNDNDSGYNAPRRVGSGRRMRIAGTLLKWLALLLVIIALGFSVKTYDSLRSLVRLDQHAAALLAKVNEHTTPPPPGELSEEEQFQLDRTAERAANEAILGHVYVINLERRYDRRDRMASILNHINVPHEFLPGVTADKIEFNAPEINGHPISKNLMACWRSHMNVYRDALEKGYPHITIVEDDTDMEVDLTNRVSRALEVLDPEWDMFYLGHCSVGYHKGPKVIDDPNIIRLNGPWCTHGYMVSRRAYAKLLKVLEVPSGAIDSMISEATHAGKFKAYAPEPLWVAQIRNDDPSDIPESGVGYQWNDLRNSTRQSLDALFNFDDAVSI
;
A
#
# COMPACT_ATOMS: atom_id res chain seq x y z
N MET A 1 -36.30 52.75 -2.33
CA MET A 1 -37.26 51.65 -2.53
C MET A 1 -36.86 50.56 -1.56
N SER A 2 -37.85 50.08 -0.81
CA SER A 2 -37.75 49.56 0.55
C SER A 2 -37.04 48.22 0.71
N ILE A 3 -36.59 48.01 1.95
CA ILE A 3 -36.03 46.78 2.51
C ILE A 3 -37.19 45.89 2.97
N GLU A 4 -37.18 44.61 2.57
CA GLU A 4 -37.96 43.50 3.14
C GLU A 4 -37.18 42.22 2.79
N GLY A 5 -36.79 41.31 3.68
CA GLY A 5 -37.13 41.15 5.09
C GLY A 5 -37.85 39.82 5.36
N ASP A 6 -37.41 38.68 4.82
CA ASP A 6 -38.06 37.39 5.11
C ASP A 6 -37.25 36.54 6.09
N ARG A 7 -37.92 36.28 7.21
CA ARG A 7 -37.48 35.53 8.38
C ARG A 7 -38.55 34.45 8.63
N VAL A 8 -38.06 33.22 8.85
CA VAL A 8 -38.67 32.11 9.61
C VAL A 8 -39.85 31.34 8.98
N ASP A 9 -39.68 30.03 8.77
CA ASP A 9 -40.49 29.04 9.51
C ASP A 9 -39.71 27.73 9.71
N MET A 10 -39.43 27.42 10.99
CA MET A 10 -38.89 26.16 11.48
C MET A 10 -39.89 25.64 12.52
N THR A 11 -41.01 25.10 12.05
CA THR A 11 -41.96 24.37 12.89
C THR A 11 -42.35 23.06 12.19
N GLY A 12 -41.78 21.96 12.67
CA GLY A 12 -41.98 20.64 12.08
C GLY A 12 -41.33 19.52 12.89
N ILE A 13 -41.41 19.57 14.21
CA ILE A 13 -41.10 18.42 15.08
C ILE A 13 -42.44 17.99 15.67
N GLN A 14 -43.08 17.01 15.01
CA GLN A 14 -44.17 16.25 15.61
C GLN A 14 -43.59 15.24 16.59
N ALA A 15 -44.14 15.27 17.80
CA ALA A 15 -43.93 14.31 18.86
C ALA A 15 -44.32 12.89 18.40
N VAL A 16 -43.44 11.93 18.67
CA VAL A 16 -43.75 10.50 18.55
C VAL A 16 -44.29 10.05 19.91
N SER A 17 -45.51 9.54 19.89
CA SER A 17 -46.25 8.99 21.02
C SER A 17 -45.66 7.68 21.51
N GLU A 18 -45.74 7.51 22.84
CA GLU A 18 -45.55 6.27 23.58
C GLU A 18 -46.52 5.15 23.13
N GLU A 19 -46.20 3.93 23.58
CA GLU A 19 -46.97 2.67 23.56
C GLU A 19 -46.63 1.69 22.44
N ASP A 20 -45.72 0.74 22.72
CA ASP A 20 -46.06 -0.68 22.59
C ASP A 20 -45.16 -1.62 23.44
N LYS A 21 -45.73 -2.02 24.58
CA LYS A 21 -45.80 -3.38 25.17
C LYS A 21 -44.52 -4.21 25.34
N CYS A 22 -44.06 -4.21 26.59
CA CYS A 22 -43.24 -5.25 27.23
C CYS A 22 -43.97 -6.61 27.31
N LEU A 23 -43.27 -7.69 27.00
CA LEU A 23 -43.67 -9.07 27.30
C LEU A 23 -43.19 -9.47 28.71
N PRO A 24 -43.97 -10.22 29.51
CA PRO A 24 -43.55 -10.66 30.84
C PRO A 24 -42.72 -11.95 30.77
N VAL A 25 -41.67 -12.03 31.59
CA VAL A 25 -40.89 -13.24 31.86
C VAL A 25 -41.30 -13.75 33.24
N GLU A 26 -41.89 -14.95 33.32
CA GLU A 26 -42.26 -15.59 34.58
C GLU A 26 -41.02 -16.19 35.29
N PRO A 27 -40.93 -16.13 36.63
CA PRO A 27 -39.88 -16.80 37.39
C PRO A 27 -40.24 -18.26 37.69
N TYR A 28 -39.32 -19.15 37.32
CA TYR A 28 -39.32 -20.59 37.61
C TYR A 28 -39.04 -20.83 39.10
N ASN A 29 -39.94 -21.55 39.76
CA ASN A 29 -39.91 -21.91 41.18
C ASN A 29 -39.76 -23.43 41.28
N ASP A 30 -38.78 -23.92 42.03
CA ASP A 30 -38.71 -25.34 42.36
C ASP A 30 -38.32 -25.52 43.84
N ASN A 31 -39.33 -25.90 44.63
CA ASN A 31 -39.25 -26.29 46.02
C ASN A 31 -39.85 -27.68 46.12
N ASP A 32 -39.01 -28.70 46.25
CA ASP A 32 -39.28 -29.97 46.94
C ASP A 32 -37.96 -30.75 47.00
N SER A 33 -37.54 -31.47 48.03
CA SER A 33 -38.12 -31.96 49.29
C SER A 33 -36.89 -32.33 50.17
N GLY A 34 -36.86 -32.08 51.46
CA GLY A 34 -37.45 -32.99 52.46
C GLY A 34 -36.42 -33.93 53.08
N TYR A 35 -35.96 -33.58 54.29
CA TYR A 35 -35.19 -34.41 55.23
C TYR A 35 -35.72 -35.85 55.39
N ASN A 36 -34.83 -36.83 55.58
CA ASN A 36 -34.82 -37.73 56.76
C ASN A 36 -33.71 -38.80 56.68
N ALA A 37 -32.84 -38.83 57.69
CA ALA A 37 -32.04 -40.01 58.04
C ALA A 37 -32.89 -40.97 58.88
N PRO A 38 -32.66 -42.30 58.81
CA PRO A 38 -32.30 -42.96 60.09
C PRO A 38 -31.41 -44.21 60.01
N ARG A 39 -30.77 -44.43 61.19
CA ARG A 39 -30.41 -45.69 61.87
C ARG A 39 -29.14 -46.45 61.49
N ARG A 40 -28.17 -46.35 62.41
CA ARG A 40 -27.29 -47.45 62.82
C ARG A 40 -28.08 -48.51 63.59
N VAL A 41 -27.86 -49.78 63.27
CA VAL A 41 -28.06 -50.93 64.17
C VAL A 41 -26.76 -51.72 64.16
N GLY A 42 -26.18 -51.95 65.33
CA GLY A 42 -25.02 -52.82 65.51
C GLY A 42 -25.44 -54.28 65.64
N SER A 43 -24.52 -55.20 65.34
CA SER A 43 -24.28 -56.39 66.16
C SER A 43 -22.96 -57.04 65.74
N GLY A 44 -22.17 -57.43 66.72
CA GLY A 44 -20.88 -58.06 66.51
C GLY A 44 -20.99 -59.54 66.15
N ARG A 45 -19.99 -60.02 65.41
CA ARG A 45 -19.41 -61.35 65.60
C ARG A 45 -17.91 -61.28 65.31
N ARG A 46 -17.10 -61.43 66.36
CA ARG A 46 -15.67 -61.71 66.23
C ARG A 46 -15.51 -63.03 65.48
N MET A 47 -14.84 -63.03 64.33
CA MET A 47 -14.19 -64.21 63.78
C MET A 47 -12.71 -63.91 63.56
N ARG A 48 -11.88 -64.84 64.03
CA ARG A 48 -10.41 -64.87 64.10
C ARG A 48 -9.73 -64.91 62.72
N ILE A 49 -10.16 -64.08 61.77
CA ILE A 49 -9.56 -63.93 60.43
C ILE A 49 -8.75 -62.62 60.35
N ALA A 50 -9.04 -61.65 61.23
CA ALA A 50 -8.45 -60.32 61.19
C ALA A 50 -6.92 -60.30 61.35
N GLY A 51 -6.32 -61.21 62.14
CA GLY A 51 -4.88 -61.18 62.45
C GLY A 51 -3.98 -61.65 61.30
N THR A 52 -4.38 -62.70 60.58
CA THR A 52 -3.65 -63.18 59.39
C THR A 52 -3.90 -62.26 58.21
N LEU A 53 -5.13 -61.77 58.02
CA LEU A 53 -5.44 -60.79 56.99
C LEU A 53 -4.66 -59.47 57.19
N LEU A 54 -4.53 -58.98 58.44
CA LEU A 54 -3.70 -57.81 58.76
C LEU A 54 -2.22 -58.05 58.44
N LYS A 55 -1.69 -59.25 58.69
CA LYS A 55 -0.30 -59.58 58.37
C LYS A 55 -0.06 -59.63 56.86
N TRP A 56 -1.01 -60.19 56.09
CA TRP A 56 -0.95 -60.19 54.63
C TRP A 56 -1.13 -58.79 54.04
N LEU A 57 -2.01 -57.94 54.62
CA LEU A 57 -2.16 -56.53 54.25
C LEU A 57 -0.90 -55.72 54.59
N ALA A 58 -0.29 -55.93 55.75
CA ALA A 58 0.96 -55.28 56.12
C ALA A 58 2.11 -55.69 55.20
N LEU A 59 2.21 -56.99 54.86
CA LEU A 59 3.18 -57.49 53.89
C LEU A 59 2.95 -56.89 52.49
N LEU A 60 1.69 -56.81 52.05
CA LEU A 60 1.32 -56.18 50.79
C LEU A 60 1.70 -54.69 50.78
N LEU A 61 1.44 -53.96 51.86
CA LEU A 61 1.84 -52.56 52.00
C LEU A 61 3.36 -52.39 51.98
N VAL A 62 4.12 -53.30 52.60
CA VAL A 62 5.59 -53.30 52.53
C VAL A 62 6.08 -53.59 51.11
N ILE A 63 5.46 -54.54 50.39
CA ILE A 63 5.80 -54.84 48.99
C ILE A 63 5.45 -53.65 48.08
N ILE A 64 4.29 -53.02 48.28
CA ILE A 64 3.90 -51.81 47.55
C ILE A 64 4.87 -50.67 47.86
N ALA A 65 5.23 -50.46 49.12
CA ALA A 65 6.19 -49.42 49.53
C ALA A 65 7.58 -49.68 48.93
N LEU A 66 8.07 -50.91 48.95
CA LEU A 66 9.33 -51.31 48.31
C LEU A 66 9.27 -51.12 46.79
N GLY A 67 8.16 -51.50 46.15
CA GLY A 67 7.94 -51.28 44.72
C GLY A 67 7.89 -49.80 44.36
N PHE A 68 7.26 -48.97 45.20
CA PHE A 68 7.26 -47.51 45.05
C PHE A 68 8.66 -46.95 45.23
N SER A 69 9.42 -47.41 46.24
CA SER A 69 10.82 -47.02 46.46
C SER A 69 11.75 -47.42 45.31
N VAL A 70 11.56 -48.59 44.71
CA VAL A 70 12.34 -49.01 43.53
C VAL A 70 11.96 -48.15 42.32
N LYS A 71 10.67 -47.90 42.08
CA LYS A 71 10.23 -47.07 40.95
C LYS A 71 10.63 -45.60 41.11
N THR A 72 10.61 -45.06 42.33
CA THR A 72 11.14 -43.72 42.62
C THR A 72 12.66 -43.69 42.52
N TYR A 73 13.36 -44.73 42.97
CA TYR A 73 14.81 -44.85 42.81
C TYR A 73 15.21 -44.91 41.33
N ASP A 74 14.53 -45.70 40.50
CA ASP A 74 14.78 -45.78 39.06
C ASP A 74 14.42 -44.47 38.35
N SER A 75 13.34 -43.81 38.76
CA SER A 75 12.97 -42.48 38.25
C SER A 75 14.03 -41.43 38.62
N LEU A 76 14.49 -41.40 39.88
CA LEU A 76 15.57 -40.51 40.32
C LEU A 76 16.88 -40.80 39.59
N ARG A 77 17.22 -42.07 39.37
CA ARG A 77 18.42 -42.47 38.63
C ARG A 77 18.32 -42.12 37.14
N SER A 78 17.12 -42.20 36.57
CA SER A 78 16.86 -41.73 35.20
C SER A 78 16.95 -40.22 35.07
N LEU A 79 16.48 -39.46 36.07
CA LEU A 79 16.59 -38.01 36.14
C LEU A 79 18.03 -37.56 36.31
N VAL A 80 18.82 -38.21 37.18
CA VAL A 80 20.26 -37.93 37.33
C VAL A 80 21.04 -38.28 36.06
N ARG A 81 20.68 -39.35 35.34
CA ARG A 81 21.28 -39.65 34.04
C ARG A 81 20.90 -38.64 32.96
N LEU A 82 19.64 -38.18 32.94
CA LEU A 82 19.19 -37.11 32.05
C LEU A 82 19.93 -35.80 32.35
N ASP A 83 20.14 -35.47 33.62
CA ASP A 83 20.90 -34.29 34.05
C ASP A 83 22.38 -34.39 33.67
N GLN A 84 23.01 -35.56 33.83
CA GLN A 84 24.39 -35.78 33.38
C GLN A 84 24.53 -35.73 31.85
N HIS A 85 23.55 -36.25 31.12
CA HIS A 85 23.55 -36.21 29.66
C HIS A 85 23.23 -34.80 29.14
N ALA A 86 22.33 -34.08 29.82
CA ALA A 86 22.05 -32.67 29.56
C ALA A 86 23.25 -31.79 29.90
N ALA A 87 23.96 -32.05 31.00
CA ALA A 87 25.20 -31.37 31.37
C ALA A 87 26.33 -31.68 30.39
N ALA A 88 26.45 -32.91 29.89
CA ALA A 88 27.41 -33.26 28.84
C ALA A 88 27.04 -32.66 27.48
N LEU A 89 25.74 -32.55 27.16
CA LEU A 89 25.25 -31.84 25.98
C LEU A 89 25.48 -30.32 26.12
N LEU A 90 25.23 -29.73 27.28
CA LEU A 90 25.49 -28.32 27.57
C LEU A 90 27.00 -28.01 27.57
N ALA A 91 27.84 -28.93 28.05
CA ALA A 91 29.29 -28.82 27.95
C ALA A 91 29.77 -28.90 26.49
N LYS A 92 29.17 -29.77 25.67
CA LYS A 92 29.43 -29.80 24.21
C LYS A 92 28.91 -28.57 23.46
N VAL A 93 27.80 -27.99 23.90
CA VAL A 93 27.24 -26.75 23.35
C VAL A 93 28.11 -25.54 23.74
N ASN A 94 28.72 -25.55 24.94
CA ASN A 94 29.67 -24.52 25.38
C ASN A 94 31.08 -24.68 24.81
N GLU A 95 31.41 -25.80 24.16
CA GLU A 95 32.64 -25.94 23.35
C GLU A 95 32.49 -25.30 21.95
N HIS A 96 31.28 -24.90 21.55
CA HIS A 96 31.09 -23.94 20.47
C HIS A 96 31.13 -22.53 21.06
N THR A 97 32.33 -21.96 20.99
CA THR A 97 32.58 -20.51 20.95
C THR A 97 31.40 -19.78 20.34
N THR A 98 30.93 -18.71 21.00
CA THR A 98 30.08 -17.61 20.51
C THR A 98 29.38 -17.86 19.17
N PRO A 99 28.04 -17.70 19.05
CA PRO A 99 27.39 -17.79 17.73
C PRO A 99 28.23 -16.98 16.75
N PRO A 100 28.66 -17.58 15.61
CA PRO A 100 29.54 -16.89 14.69
C PRO A 100 28.92 -15.51 14.45
N PRO A 101 29.72 -14.42 14.48
CA PRO A 101 29.19 -13.12 14.06
C PRO A 101 28.46 -13.36 12.74
N PRO A 102 27.25 -12.80 12.52
CA PRO A 102 26.50 -13.02 11.29
C PRO A 102 27.50 -12.94 10.15
N GLY A 103 27.68 -14.05 9.44
CA GLY A 103 28.74 -14.17 8.44
C GLY A 103 28.67 -12.93 7.58
N GLU A 104 29.82 -12.28 7.37
CA GLU A 104 29.90 -11.10 6.53
C GLU A 104 29.18 -11.44 5.22
N LEU A 105 28.13 -10.66 4.91
CA LEU A 105 27.31 -10.91 3.72
C LEU A 105 28.27 -10.94 2.52
N SER A 106 28.02 -11.86 1.59
CA SER A 106 28.75 -11.79 0.32
C SER A 106 28.49 -10.44 -0.33
N GLU A 107 29.43 -9.97 -1.15
CA GLU A 107 29.25 -8.72 -1.90
C GLU A 107 27.95 -8.73 -2.71
N GLU A 108 27.55 -9.89 -3.24
CA GLU A 108 26.29 -10.07 -3.96
C GLU A 108 25.07 -9.93 -3.04
N GLU A 109 25.07 -10.55 -1.86
CA GLU A 109 23.98 -10.42 -0.89
C GLU A 109 23.85 -8.99 -0.37
N GLN A 110 24.99 -8.34 -0.08
CA GLN A 110 25.00 -6.93 0.34
C GLN A 110 24.47 -6.03 -0.78
N PHE A 111 24.90 -6.23 -2.03
CA PHE A 111 24.40 -5.48 -3.17
C PHE A 111 22.89 -5.65 -3.38
N GLN A 112 22.37 -6.87 -3.25
CA GLN A 112 20.92 -7.11 -3.36
C GLN A 112 20.14 -6.46 -2.20
N LEU A 113 20.70 -6.48 -0.99
CA LEU A 113 20.11 -5.83 0.18
C LEU A 113 20.05 -4.31 0.00
N ASP A 114 21.16 -3.71 -0.42
CA ASP A 114 21.26 -2.26 -0.66
C ASP A 114 20.29 -1.83 -1.78
N ARG A 115 20.25 -2.58 -2.88
CA ARG A 115 19.30 -2.33 -3.98
C ARG A 115 17.84 -2.45 -3.53
N THR A 116 17.53 -3.42 -2.68
CA THR A 116 16.17 -3.61 -2.14
C THR A 116 15.77 -2.47 -1.21
N ALA A 117 16.70 -2.02 -0.35
CA ALA A 117 16.50 -0.89 0.54
C ALA A 117 16.30 0.42 -0.25
N GLU A 118 17.11 0.65 -1.29
CA GLU A 118 16.97 1.81 -2.16
C GLU A 118 15.61 1.80 -2.90
N ARG A 119 15.19 0.65 -3.44
CA ARG A 119 13.88 0.51 -4.08
C ARG A 119 12.73 0.86 -3.13
N ALA A 120 12.78 0.39 -1.88
CA ALA A 120 11.78 0.71 -0.88
C ALA A 120 11.78 2.21 -0.51
N ALA A 121 12.96 2.83 -0.42
CA ALA A 121 13.08 4.26 -0.19
C ALA A 121 12.52 5.09 -1.37
N ASN A 122 12.83 4.68 -2.60
CA ASN A 122 12.33 5.31 -3.82
C ASN A 122 10.81 5.23 -3.90
N GLU A 123 10.23 4.06 -3.60
CA GLU A 123 8.77 3.88 -3.55
C GLU A 123 8.12 4.71 -2.44
N ALA A 124 8.76 4.86 -1.27
CA ALA A 124 8.24 5.73 -0.21
C ALA A 124 8.19 7.21 -0.63
N ILE A 125 9.16 7.67 -1.42
CA ILE A 125 9.24 9.07 -1.91
C ILE A 125 8.28 9.30 -3.08
N LEU A 126 8.39 8.48 -4.13
CA LEU A 126 7.60 8.62 -5.36
C LEU A 126 6.16 8.09 -5.20
N GLY A 127 5.89 7.31 -4.17
CA GLY A 127 4.66 6.54 -4.05
C GLY A 127 4.66 5.36 -5.01
N HIS A 128 3.52 4.68 -5.12
CA HIS A 128 3.37 3.60 -6.10
C HIS A 128 3.40 4.18 -7.51
N VAL A 129 4.32 3.70 -8.35
CA VAL A 129 4.51 4.21 -9.71
C VAL A 129 3.73 3.37 -10.71
N TYR A 130 2.77 4.00 -11.39
CA TYR A 130 2.05 3.41 -12.52
C TYR A 130 2.61 3.91 -13.84
N VAL A 131 2.79 2.97 -14.77
CA VAL A 131 3.06 3.27 -16.18
C VAL A 131 1.82 2.92 -16.99
N ILE A 132 1.19 3.92 -17.61
CA ILE A 132 0.10 3.69 -18.56
C ILE A 132 0.72 3.32 -19.90
N ASN A 133 0.45 2.10 -20.36
CA ASN A 133 1.03 1.56 -21.58
C ASN A 133 -0.03 0.82 -22.40
N LEU A 134 -0.08 1.06 -23.72
CA LEU A 134 -0.97 0.27 -24.58
C LEU A 134 -0.45 -1.18 -24.69
N GLU A 135 -1.32 -2.18 -24.55
CA GLU A 135 -0.93 -3.61 -24.55
C GLU A 135 -0.12 -4.03 -25.79
N ARG A 136 -0.34 -3.36 -26.93
CA ARG A 136 0.38 -3.57 -28.19
C ARG A 136 1.75 -2.89 -28.29
N ARG A 137 2.11 -2.00 -27.36
CA ARG A 137 3.38 -1.24 -27.35
C ARG A 137 4.42 -1.92 -26.46
N TYR A 138 4.82 -3.12 -26.84
CA TYR A 138 5.87 -3.88 -26.15
C TYR A 138 7.22 -3.16 -26.22
N ASP A 139 7.48 -2.47 -27.33
CA ASP A 139 8.65 -1.60 -27.52
C ASP A 139 8.76 -0.52 -26.44
N ARG A 140 7.67 0.20 -26.18
CA ARG A 140 7.64 1.24 -25.14
C ARG A 140 7.66 0.67 -23.74
N ARG A 141 6.96 -0.45 -23.53
CA ARG A 141 6.97 -1.17 -22.26
C ARG A 141 8.38 -1.57 -21.84
N ASP A 142 9.15 -2.19 -22.74
CA ASP A 142 10.51 -2.64 -22.45
C ASP A 142 11.45 -1.46 -22.22
N ARG A 143 11.30 -0.38 -22.99
CA ARG A 143 12.02 0.89 -22.78
C ARG A 143 11.73 1.49 -21.40
N MET A 144 10.46 1.64 -21.03
CA MET A 144 10.07 2.21 -19.73
C MET A 144 10.53 1.34 -18.57
N ALA A 145 10.44 0.01 -18.71
CA ALA A 145 10.98 -0.90 -17.71
C ALA A 145 12.49 -0.72 -17.54
N SER A 146 13.23 -0.54 -18.64
CA SER A 146 14.68 -0.29 -18.60
C SER A 146 15.00 1.05 -17.92
N ILE A 147 14.30 2.13 -18.28
CA ILE A 147 14.45 3.46 -17.69
C ILE A 147 14.22 3.42 -16.18
N LEU A 148 13.07 2.89 -15.74
CA LEU A 148 12.70 2.88 -14.32
C LEU A 148 13.56 1.93 -13.50
N ASN A 149 13.98 0.79 -14.06
CA ASN A 149 14.91 -0.11 -13.36
C ASN A 149 16.32 0.49 -13.24
N HIS A 150 16.77 1.28 -14.22
CA HIS A 150 18.07 1.96 -14.17
C HIS A 150 18.18 2.94 -12.99
N ILE A 151 17.08 3.61 -12.65
CA ILE A 151 16.99 4.52 -11.51
C ILE A 151 16.40 3.86 -10.25
N ASN A 152 16.36 2.52 -10.21
CA ASN A 152 15.87 1.74 -9.07
C ASN A 152 14.44 2.11 -8.60
N VAL A 153 13.53 2.38 -9.53
CA VAL A 153 12.13 2.72 -9.24
C VAL A 153 11.22 1.50 -9.45
N PRO A 154 10.60 0.95 -8.38
CA PRO A 154 9.53 -0.03 -8.51
C PRO A 154 8.33 0.56 -9.25
N HIS A 155 7.73 -0.23 -10.15
CA HIS A 155 6.63 0.24 -10.99
C HIS A 155 5.69 -0.89 -11.40
N GLU A 156 4.46 -0.52 -11.72
CA GLU A 156 3.40 -1.40 -12.24
C GLU A 156 2.89 -0.85 -13.58
N PHE A 157 2.79 -1.72 -14.59
CA PHE A 157 2.15 -1.36 -15.85
C PHE A 157 0.65 -1.57 -15.75
N LEU A 158 -0.13 -0.51 -16.02
CA LEU A 158 -1.57 -0.61 -16.22
C LEU A 158 -1.91 -0.46 -17.71
N PRO A 159 -2.79 -1.32 -18.24
CA PRO A 159 -3.14 -1.27 -19.65
C PRO A 159 -3.89 0.02 -19.98
N GLY A 160 -3.34 0.79 -20.91
CA GLY A 160 -4.04 1.90 -21.53
C GLY A 160 -5.25 1.40 -22.32
N VAL A 161 -6.33 2.17 -22.25
CA VAL A 161 -7.57 1.91 -23.00
C VAL A 161 -7.44 2.51 -24.39
N THR A 162 -7.95 1.78 -25.39
CA THR A 162 -7.99 2.21 -26.79
C THR A 162 -9.40 2.68 -27.17
N ALA A 163 -9.49 3.49 -28.22
CA ALA A 163 -10.76 4.09 -28.66
C ALA A 163 -11.85 3.07 -29.01
N ASP A 164 -11.48 1.90 -29.54
CA ASP A 164 -12.39 0.81 -29.87
C ASP A 164 -13.07 0.19 -28.63
N LYS A 165 -12.42 0.26 -27.45
CA LYS A 165 -12.98 -0.20 -26.18
C LYS A 165 -13.95 0.80 -25.53
N ILE A 166 -14.20 1.96 -26.17
CA ILE A 166 -15.17 2.95 -25.70
C ILE A 166 -16.54 2.69 -26.31
N GLU A 167 -17.42 2.10 -25.49
CA GLU A 167 -18.77 1.66 -25.86
C GLU A 167 -19.88 2.67 -25.54
N PHE A 168 -19.60 3.69 -24.71
CA PHE A 168 -20.58 4.73 -24.38
C PHE A 168 -20.51 5.90 -25.36
N ASN A 169 -21.65 6.59 -25.52
CA ASN A 169 -21.71 7.80 -26.33
C ASN A 169 -20.86 8.89 -25.67
N ALA A 170 -19.96 9.48 -26.45
CA ALA A 170 -19.20 10.63 -26.00
C ALA A 170 -20.17 11.76 -25.62
N PRO A 171 -20.02 12.38 -24.45
CA PRO A 171 -20.73 13.62 -24.18
C PRO A 171 -20.32 14.68 -25.19
N GLU A 172 -21.27 15.55 -25.52
CA GLU A 172 -21.05 16.63 -26.47
C GLU A 172 -20.59 17.90 -25.76
N ILE A 173 -19.59 18.55 -26.33
CA ILE A 173 -19.14 19.89 -25.92
C ILE A 173 -19.45 20.82 -27.09
N ASN A 174 -20.25 21.86 -26.85
CA ASN A 174 -20.66 22.82 -27.88
C ASN A 174 -21.24 22.16 -29.15
N GLY A 175 -21.95 21.04 -29.00
CA GLY A 175 -22.56 20.29 -30.11
C GLY A 175 -21.59 19.38 -30.88
N HIS A 176 -20.36 19.17 -30.38
CA HIS A 176 -19.40 18.24 -30.95
C HIS A 176 -19.06 17.11 -29.96
N PRO A 177 -19.12 15.84 -30.36
CA PRO A 177 -18.75 14.73 -29.49
C PRO A 177 -17.26 14.75 -29.19
N ILE A 178 -16.88 14.46 -27.95
CA ILE A 178 -15.48 14.22 -27.58
C ILE A 178 -14.96 13.02 -28.37
N SER A 179 -13.72 13.11 -28.88
CA SER A 179 -13.14 12.01 -29.64
C SER A 179 -12.98 10.76 -28.76
N LYS A 180 -13.14 9.57 -29.36
CA LYS A 180 -12.96 8.31 -28.63
C LYS A 180 -11.54 8.13 -28.10
N ASN A 181 -10.53 8.73 -28.74
CA ASN A 181 -9.15 8.72 -28.27
C ASN A 181 -9.00 9.49 -26.96
N LEU A 182 -9.59 10.68 -26.86
CA LEU A 182 -9.59 11.47 -25.62
C LEU A 182 -10.35 10.75 -24.49
N MET A 183 -11.47 10.10 -24.80
CA MET A 183 -12.20 9.28 -23.84
C MET A 183 -11.39 8.07 -23.38
N ALA A 184 -10.60 7.46 -24.25
CA ALA A 184 -9.75 6.33 -23.92
C ALA A 184 -8.58 6.75 -23.02
N CYS A 185 -7.96 7.89 -23.28
CA CYS A 185 -6.99 8.53 -22.39
C CYS A 185 -7.61 8.81 -21.00
N TRP A 186 -8.76 9.49 -20.96
CA TRP A 186 -9.50 9.73 -19.71
C TRP A 186 -9.77 8.42 -18.96
N ARG A 187 -10.28 7.39 -19.64
CA ARG A 187 -10.59 6.10 -19.01
C ARG A 187 -9.33 5.45 -18.42
N SER A 188 -8.20 5.55 -19.10
CA SER A 188 -6.91 4.98 -18.65
C SER A 188 -6.49 5.57 -17.30
N HIS A 189 -6.49 6.90 -17.17
CA HIS A 189 -6.17 7.55 -15.89
C HIS A 189 -7.22 7.27 -14.81
N MET A 190 -8.51 7.25 -15.16
CA MET A 190 -9.57 6.90 -14.21
C MET A 190 -9.42 5.46 -13.68
N ASN A 191 -8.91 4.53 -14.47
CA ASN A 191 -8.60 3.19 -14.01
C ASN A 191 -7.44 3.21 -13.00
N VAL A 192 -6.38 3.98 -13.26
CA VAL A 192 -5.27 4.18 -12.30
C VAL A 192 -5.77 4.73 -10.97
N TYR A 193 -6.60 5.78 -10.99
CA TYR A 193 -7.14 6.36 -9.74
C TYR A 193 -8.02 5.38 -8.96
N ARG A 194 -8.81 4.55 -9.66
CA ARG A 194 -9.65 3.52 -9.02
C ARG A 194 -8.78 2.45 -8.35
N ASP A 195 -7.80 1.93 -9.07
CA ASP A 195 -6.88 0.91 -8.56
C ASP A 195 -6.10 1.44 -7.34
N ALA A 196 -5.59 2.68 -7.42
CA ALA A 196 -4.90 3.32 -6.31
C ALA A 196 -5.78 3.52 -5.07
N LEU A 197 -7.06 3.86 -5.27
CA LEU A 197 -8.03 4.02 -4.19
C LEU A 197 -8.35 2.67 -3.52
N GLU A 198 -8.52 1.61 -4.32
CA GLU A 198 -8.78 0.25 -3.85
C GLU A 198 -7.60 -0.30 -3.03
N LYS A 199 -6.36 -0.12 -3.55
CA LYS A 199 -5.13 -0.55 -2.88
C LYS A 199 -4.72 0.36 -1.72
N GLY A 200 -5.27 1.57 -1.65
CA GLY A 200 -5.11 2.48 -0.51
C GLY A 200 -3.76 3.20 -0.43
N TYR A 201 -3.07 3.40 -1.55
CA TYR A 201 -1.74 4.03 -1.58
C TYR A 201 -1.76 5.47 -1.05
N PRO A 202 -0.79 5.91 -0.22
CA PRO A 202 -0.75 7.28 0.32
C PRO A 202 -0.68 8.37 -0.77
N HIS A 203 0.11 8.09 -1.80
CA HIS A 203 0.23 8.85 -3.03
C HIS A 203 0.76 7.93 -4.12
N ILE A 204 0.60 8.35 -5.37
CA ILE A 204 1.01 7.61 -6.56
C ILE A 204 1.75 8.52 -7.52
N THR A 205 2.61 7.94 -8.35
CA THR A 205 3.16 8.60 -9.55
C THR A 205 2.57 7.93 -10.78
N ILE A 206 2.16 8.73 -11.76
CA ILE A 206 1.62 8.26 -13.03
C ILE A 206 2.52 8.78 -14.13
N VAL A 207 3.03 7.87 -14.97
CA VAL A 207 3.77 8.20 -16.19
C VAL A 207 3.16 7.48 -17.40
N GLU A 208 3.24 8.11 -18.57
CA GLU A 208 2.88 7.49 -19.86
C GLU A 208 4.08 6.78 -20.48
N ASP A 209 3.82 5.84 -21.40
CA ASP A 209 4.83 4.97 -22.02
C ASP A 209 5.79 5.68 -22.99
N ASP A 210 5.50 6.93 -23.33
CA ASP A 210 6.30 7.82 -24.19
C ASP A 210 7.05 8.88 -23.41
N THR A 211 7.56 8.55 -22.22
CA THR A 211 8.33 9.49 -21.39
C THR A 211 9.78 9.10 -21.18
N ASP A 212 10.60 10.11 -20.88
CA ASP A 212 11.93 9.98 -20.30
C ASP A 212 12.00 10.87 -19.05
N MET A 213 13.00 10.65 -18.19
CA MET A 213 13.12 11.35 -16.91
C MET A 213 14.58 11.62 -16.51
N GLU A 214 14.76 12.56 -15.58
CA GLU A 214 16.05 12.83 -14.97
C GLU A 214 16.57 11.59 -14.22
N VAL A 215 17.85 11.26 -14.39
CA VAL A 215 18.47 10.11 -13.69
C VAL A 215 18.40 10.21 -12.16
N ASP A 216 18.34 11.43 -11.62
CA ASP A 216 18.24 11.71 -10.19
C ASP A 216 16.81 12.10 -9.74
N LEU A 217 15.77 11.63 -10.47
CA LEU A 217 14.37 11.98 -10.24
C LEU A 217 13.94 11.87 -8.77
N THR A 218 14.17 10.73 -8.12
CA THR A 218 13.75 10.50 -6.73
C THR A 218 14.35 11.53 -5.78
N ASN A 219 15.64 11.85 -5.93
CA ASN A 219 16.32 12.84 -5.09
C ASN A 219 15.77 14.24 -5.29
N ARG A 220 15.30 14.58 -6.50
CA ARG A 220 14.67 15.86 -6.79
C ARG A 220 13.27 15.94 -6.18
N VAL A 221 12.48 14.88 -6.33
CA VAL A 221 11.16 14.79 -5.71
C VAL A 221 11.25 14.87 -4.19
N SER A 222 12.17 14.14 -3.56
CA SER A 222 12.36 14.18 -2.10
C SER A 222 12.55 15.61 -1.60
N ARG A 223 13.47 16.36 -2.22
CA ARG A 223 13.75 17.77 -1.86
C ARG A 223 12.56 18.69 -2.10
N ALA A 224 11.82 18.49 -3.20
CA ALA A 224 10.64 19.29 -3.46
C ALA A 224 9.53 19.05 -2.43
N LEU A 225 9.27 17.79 -2.07
CA LEU A 225 8.22 17.44 -1.11
C LEU A 225 8.46 18.05 0.29
N GLU A 226 9.72 18.37 0.65
CA GLU A 226 10.05 19.07 1.90
C GLU A 226 9.57 20.54 1.92
N VAL A 227 9.46 21.18 0.76
CA VAL A 227 9.08 22.60 0.62
C VAL A 227 7.66 22.81 0.11
N LEU A 228 7.00 21.76 -0.39
CA LEU A 228 5.60 21.84 -0.79
C LEU A 228 4.68 22.03 0.43
N ASP A 229 3.53 22.64 0.18
CA ASP A 229 2.42 22.62 1.14
C ASP A 229 2.08 21.15 1.49
N PRO A 230 2.05 20.74 2.76
CA PRO A 230 1.75 19.36 3.15
C PRO A 230 0.40 18.84 2.64
N GLU A 231 -0.51 19.73 2.27
CA GLU A 231 -1.80 19.40 1.65
C GLU A 231 -1.78 19.44 0.12
N TRP A 232 -0.61 19.32 -0.51
CA TRP A 232 -0.49 19.24 -1.97
C TRP A 232 -1.42 18.17 -2.56
N ASP A 233 -2.03 18.49 -3.71
CA ASP A 233 -2.92 17.58 -4.40
C ASP A 233 -2.18 16.85 -5.52
N MET A 234 -1.44 17.60 -6.34
CA MET A 234 -0.76 17.07 -7.52
C MET A 234 0.61 17.74 -7.68
N PHE A 235 1.60 16.97 -8.13
CA PHE A 235 2.93 17.47 -8.47
C PHE A 235 3.31 16.99 -9.87
N TYR A 236 3.25 17.89 -10.85
CA TYR A 236 3.53 17.59 -12.26
C TYR A 236 5.03 17.59 -12.50
N LEU A 237 5.60 16.41 -12.66
CA LEU A 237 7.03 16.20 -12.95
C LEU A 237 7.36 16.56 -14.40
N GLY A 238 6.38 16.41 -15.29
CA GLY A 238 6.35 16.86 -16.67
C GLY A 238 5.00 17.48 -17.03
N HIS A 239 5.00 18.60 -17.74
CA HIS A 239 3.76 19.28 -18.16
C HIS A 239 3.97 20.17 -19.39
N CYS A 240 2.86 20.56 -20.03
CA CYS A 240 2.86 21.50 -21.16
C CYS A 240 2.33 22.90 -20.79
N SER A 241 2.10 23.16 -19.50
CA SER A 241 1.55 24.42 -19.00
C SER A 241 2.42 25.64 -19.36
N VAL A 242 1.79 26.69 -19.90
CA VAL A 242 2.43 27.97 -20.26
C VAL A 242 1.55 29.16 -19.87
N GLY A 243 2.13 30.36 -19.80
CA GLY A 243 1.38 31.61 -19.59
C GLY A 243 0.51 31.56 -18.33
N TYR A 244 -0.79 31.80 -18.49
CA TYR A 244 -1.76 31.90 -17.37
C TYR A 244 -2.00 30.58 -16.62
N HIS A 245 -1.56 29.45 -17.18
CA HIS A 245 -1.58 28.15 -16.50
C HIS A 245 -0.47 28.01 -15.45
N LYS A 246 0.55 28.88 -15.49
CA LYS A 246 1.58 28.99 -14.46
C LYS A 246 1.17 30.04 -13.42
N GLY A 247 1.42 29.73 -12.16
CA GLY A 247 1.24 30.62 -11.02
C GLY A 247 2.57 31.08 -10.44
N PRO A 248 2.58 31.60 -9.19
CA PRO A 248 3.79 32.09 -8.54
C PRO A 248 4.76 30.94 -8.22
N LYS A 249 6.05 31.30 -8.13
CA LYS A 249 7.08 30.42 -7.56
C LYS A 249 6.82 30.15 -6.08
N VAL A 250 7.16 28.96 -5.62
CA VAL A 250 7.21 28.64 -4.19
C VAL A 250 8.34 29.47 -3.56
N ILE A 251 8.09 30.01 -2.37
CA ILE A 251 9.02 30.93 -1.71
C ILE A 251 10.32 30.20 -1.35
N ASP A 252 10.20 28.98 -0.83
CA ASP A 252 11.31 28.20 -0.30
C ASP A 252 12.10 27.45 -1.38
N ASP A 253 11.57 27.34 -2.60
CA ASP A 253 12.32 26.88 -3.78
C ASP A 253 11.84 27.61 -5.06
N PRO A 254 12.63 28.54 -5.61
CA PRO A 254 12.27 29.28 -6.81
C PRO A 254 12.27 28.43 -8.09
N ASN A 255 12.70 27.17 -8.03
CA ASN A 255 12.59 26.20 -9.12
C ASN A 255 11.27 25.41 -9.07
N ILE A 256 10.42 25.64 -8.07
CA ILE A 256 9.08 25.06 -8.03
C ILE A 256 8.06 26.18 -8.23
N ILE A 257 7.05 25.92 -9.07
CA ILE A 257 5.93 26.81 -9.30
C ILE A 257 4.63 26.18 -8.83
N ARG A 258 3.70 27.03 -8.38
CA ARG A 258 2.30 26.63 -8.25
C ARG A 258 1.63 26.72 -9.62
N LEU A 259 0.85 25.71 -9.99
CA LEU A 259 0.09 25.71 -11.24
C LEU A 259 -1.32 26.29 -11.02
N ASN A 260 -1.81 27.02 -12.01
CA ASN A 260 -3.15 27.62 -12.06
C ASN A 260 -4.08 26.89 -13.04
N GLY A 261 -3.67 25.71 -13.49
CA GLY A 261 -4.38 24.89 -14.48
C GLY A 261 -3.40 24.03 -15.29
N PRO A 262 -2.92 22.89 -14.77
CA PRO A 262 -1.91 22.06 -15.45
C PRO A 262 -2.39 21.54 -16.81
N TRP A 263 -1.49 21.46 -17.79
CA TRP A 263 -1.72 20.83 -19.10
C TRP A 263 -0.78 19.65 -19.31
N CYS A 264 -1.23 18.66 -20.08
CA CYS A 264 -0.61 17.34 -20.25
C CYS A 264 -0.57 16.50 -18.95
N THR A 265 -0.64 15.18 -19.10
CA THR A 265 -0.68 14.21 -17.98
C THR A 265 0.39 13.11 -18.08
N HIS A 266 1.43 13.34 -18.88
CA HIS A 266 2.46 12.34 -19.18
C HIS A 266 3.35 11.98 -17.98
N GLY A 267 3.45 12.82 -16.94
CA GLY A 267 4.24 12.53 -15.75
C GLY A 267 3.88 13.39 -14.54
N TYR A 268 3.19 12.83 -13.55
CA TYR A 268 2.75 13.57 -12.36
C TYR A 268 2.45 12.67 -11.16
N MET A 269 2.61 13.23 -9.97
CA MET A 269 2.25 12.63 -8.70
C MET A 269 0.87 13.10 -8.24
N VAL A 270 0.15 12.24 -7.52
CA VAL A 270 -1.19 12.53 -7.00
C VAL A 270 -1.33 11.99 -5.58
N SER A 271 -1.74 12.84 -4.64
CA SER A 271 -2.00 12.42 -3.26
C SER A 271 -3.30 11.64 -3.12
N ARG A 272 -3.46 10.86 -2.05
CA ARG A 272 -4.70 10.12 -1.77
C ARG A 272 -5.96 10.95 -1.75
N ARG A 273 -5.87 12.14 -1.14
CA ARG A 273 -6.98 13.10 -1.12
C ARG A 273 -7.35 13.53 -2.55
N ALA A 274 -6.34 13.73 -3.40
CA ALA A 274 -6.53 14.19 -4.76
C ALA A 274 -7.09 13.11 -5.68
N TYR A 275 -6.55 11.88 -5.72
CA TYR A 275 -7.10 10.85 -6.62
C TYR A 275 -8.53 10.44 -6.24
N ALA A 276 -8.86 10.43 -4.94
CA ALA A 276 -10.24 10.18 -4.49
C ALA A 276 -11.21 11.30 -4.92
N LYS A 277 -10.70 12.54 -4.99
CA LYS A 277 -11.46 13.72 -5.44
C LYS A 277 -11.56 13.76 -6.97
N LEU A 278 -10.51 13.41 -7.69
CA LEU A 278 -10.48 13.30 -9.15
C LEU A 278 -11.53 12.30 -9.65
N LEU A 279 -11.67 11.16 -9.00
CA LEU A 279 -12.71 10.17 -9.34
C LEU A 279 -14.14 10.75 -9.34
N LYS A 280 -14.41 11.73 -8.46
CA LYS A 280 -15.72 12.41 -8.36
C LYS A 280 -15.82 13.59 -9.31
N VAL A 281 -14.78 14.41 -9.38
CA VAL A 281 -14.76 15.62 -10.21
C VAL A 281 -14.76 15.27 -11.71
N LEU A 282 -14.14 14.15 -12.07
CA LEU A 282 -13.96 13.70 -13.45
C LEU A 282 -14.84 12.48 -13.79
N GLU A 283 -15.85 12.18 -12.97
CA GLU A 283 -16.70 10.99 -13.13
C GLU A 283 -17.38 10.94 -14.50
N VAL A 284 -17.88 12.10 -14.95
CA VAL A 284 -18.44 12.29 -16.29
C VAL A 284 -17.40 13.05 -17.10
N PRO A 285 -16.85 12.46 -18.19
CA PRO A 285 -15.91 13.18 -19.02
C PRO A 285 -16.62 14.36 -19.68
N SER A 286 -15.98 15.53 -19.70
CA SER A 286 -16.49 16.73 -20.37
C SER A 286 -15.42 17.40 -21.24
N GLY A 287 -14.33 16.68 -21.52
CA GLY A 287 -13.19 17.13 -22.32
C GLY A 287 -12.06 16.10 -22.30
N ALA A 288 -10.90 16.50 -22.81
CA ALA A 288 -9.65 15.80 -22.53
C ALA A 288 -9.38 15.84 -21.02
N ILE A 289 -8.76 14.79 -20.49
CA ILE A 289 -8.56 14.67 -19.03
C ILE A 289 -7.71 15.82 -18.47
N ASP A 290 -6.66 16.21 -19.18
CA ASP A 290 -5.78 17.32 -18.79
C ASP A 290 -6.54 18.65 -18.75
N SER A 291 -7.42 18.89 -19.72
CA SER A 291 -8.29 20.06 -19.77
C SER A 291 -9.24 20.10 -18.57
N MET A 292 -9.88 18.97 -18.25
CA MET A 292 -10.77 18.85 -17.09
C MET A 292 -10.02 19.07 -15.76
N ILE A 293 -8.79 18.54 -15.63
CA ILE A 293 -7.94 18.79 -14.44
C ILE A 293 -7.51 20.25 -14.38
N SER A 294 -7.18 20.85 -15.53
CA SER A 294 -6.80 22.26 -15.66
C SER A 294 -7.93 23.17 -15.14
N GLU A 295 -9.14 22.97 -15.65
CA GLU A 295 -10.34 23.72 -15.23
C GLU A 295 -10.63 23.56 -13.74
N ALA A 296 -10.56 22.32 -13.23
CA ALA A 296 -10.79 22.06 -11.81
C ALA A 296 -9.71 22.71 -10.92
N THR A 297 -8.45 22.71 -11.35
CA THR A 297 -7.35 23.37 -10.64
C THR A 297 -7.52 24.89 -10.65
N HIS A 298 -7.88 25.46 -11.80
CA HIS A 298 -8.17 26.88 -11.94
C HIS A 298 -9.33 27.33 -11.03
N ALA A 299 -10.35 26.48 -10.90
CA ALA A 299 -11.47 26.68 -9.98
C ALA A 299 -11.10 26.48 -8.49
N GLY A 300 -9.81 26.29 -8.16
CA GLY A 300 -9.31 26.13 -6.80
C GLY A 300 -9.59 24.76 -6.17
N LYS A 301 -9.98 23.75 -6.95
CA LYS A 301 -10.27 22.41 -6.41
C LYS A 301 -9.01 21.62 -6.04
N PHE A 302 -7.85 21.98 -6.62
CA PHE A 302 -6.59 21.28 -6.40
C PHE A 302 -5.42 22.24 -6.20
N LYS A 303 -4.53 21.91 -5.26
CA LYS A 303 -3.20 22.53 -5.10
C LYS A 303 -2.19 21.76 -5.97
N ALA A 304 -1.91 22.27 -7.17
CA ALA A 304 -0.97 21.66 -8.10
C ALA A 304 0.36 22.42 -8.16
N TYR A 305 1.46 21.69 -8.27
CA TYR A 305 2.83 22.22 -8.37
C TYR A 305 3.59 21.61 -9.55
N ALA A 306 4.70 22.21 -9.93
CA ALA A 306 5.63 21.67 -10.92
C ALA A 306 7.05 22.22 -10.77
N PRO A 307 8.10 21.48 -11.18
CA PRO A 307 9.44 22.00 -11.25
C PRO A 307 9.68 22.78 -12.56
N GLU A 308 10.59 23.75 -12.49
CA GLU A 308 11.16 24.47 -13.63
C GLU A 308 12.69 24.49 -13.48
N PRO A 309 13.45 23.75 -14.32
CA PRO A 309 13.01 22.94 -15.46
C PRO A 309 12.33 21.62 -15.07
N LEU A 310 11.65 21.01 -16.05
CA LEU A 310 10.92 19.74 -15.91
C LEU A 310 11.85 18.57 -15.60
N TRP A 311 11.34 17.53 -14.94
CA TRP A 311 12.09 16.31 -14.60
C TRP A 311 11.60 15.06 -15.33
N VAL A 312 10.43 15.15 -15.98
CA VAL A 312 9.88 14.15 -16.89
C VAL A 312 9.53 14.86 -18.18
N ALA A 313 9.92 14.29 -19.31
CA ALA A 313 9.69 14.85 -20.64
C ALA A 313 9.01 13.81 -21.53
N GLN A 314 8.15 14.27 -22.43
CA GLN A 314 7.52 13.41 -23.42
C GLN A 314 8.42 13.24 -24.65
N ILE A 315 8.67 12.00 -25.05
CA ILE A 315 9.41 11.61 -26.25
C ILE A 315 8.47 11.81 -27.45
N ARG A 316 8.81 12.72 -28.36
CA ARG A 316 7.97 13.04 -29.54
C ARG A 316 8.70 13.01 -30.89
N ASN A 317 10.03 13.09 -30.88
CA ASN A 317 10.81 13.35 -32.10
C ASN A 317 11.05 12.10 -32.94
N ASP A 318 11.25 10.97 -32.28
CA ASP A 318 11.54 9.67 -32.86
C ASP A 318 10.42 8.64 -32.62
N ASP A 319 9.46 8.94 -31.73
CA ASP A 319 8.37 8.04 -31.35
C ASP A 319 7.10 8.84 -30.95
N PRO A 320 6.26 9.26 -31.91
CA PRO A 320 5.13 10.15 -31.64
C PRO A 320 4.01 9.48 -30.84
N SER A 321 3.21 10.28 -30.13
CA SER A 321 2.08 9.78 -29.35
C SER A 321 1.06 9.02 -30.21
N ASP A 322 0.48 7.97 -29.63
CA ASP A 322 -0.60 7.18 -30.25
C ASP A 322 -1.97 7.89 -30.24
N ILE A 323 -2.05 9.10 -29.66
CA ILE A 323 -3.24 9.96 -29.70
C ILE A 323 -3.09 10.97 -30.85
N PRO A 324 -3.85 10.85 -31.96
CA PRO A 324 -3.68 11.69 -33.16
C PRO A 324 -3.93 13.19 -32.93
N GLU A 325 -4.70 13.53 -31.89
CA GLU A 325 -5.07 14.90 -31.51
C GLU A 325 -4.12 15.49 -30.45
N SER A 326 -3.10 14.75 -30.02
CA SER A 326 -2.05 15.31 -29.18
C SER A 326 -1.31 16.35 -30.02
N GLY A 327 -1.61 17.64 -29.80
CA GLY A 327 -1.04 18.73 -30.59
C GLY A 327 0.49 18.60 -30.68
N VAL A 328 1.10 19.12 -31.76
CA VAL A 328 2.56 19.16 -31.96
C VAL A 328 3.22 19.95 -30.82
N GLY A 329 3.44 19.27 -29.69
CA GLY A 329 4.00 19.81 -28.47
C GLY A 329 5.50 19.95 -28.62
N TYR A 330 5.98 21.15 -28.30
CA TYR A 330 7.36 21.54 -28.12
C TYR A 330 8.29 20.36 -27.82
N GLN A 331 9.18 20.06 -28.77
CA GLN A 331 10.40 19.32 -28.48
C GLN A 331 11.29 20.27 -27.69
N TRP A 332 11.73 19.91 -26.51
CA TRP A 332 13.01 20.41 -26.04
C TRP A 332 13.72 19.30 -25.27
N ASN A 333 15.05 19.29 -25.43
CA ASN A 333 16.01 18.55 -24.62
C ASN A 333 15.93 19.03 -23.15
N ASP A 334 14.78 18.88 -22.50
CA ASP A 334 14.42 19.54 -21.23
C ASP A 334 15.01 18.86 -19.99
N LEU A 335 15.44 17.61 -20.15
CA LEU A 335 16.12 16.88 -19.08
C LEU A 335 17.60 17.24 -19.10
N ARG A 336 18.13 17.63 -17.94
CA ARG A 336 19.57 17.92 -17.82
C ARG A 336 20.40 16.64 -17.96
N ASN A 337 19.93 15.55 -17.37
CA ASN A 337 20.55 14.23 -17.37
C ASN A 337 19.49 13.16 -17.72
N SER A 338 19.25 12.99 -19.02
CA SER A 338 18.31 11.97 -19.54
C SER A 338 18.71 10.56 -19.10
N THR A 339 17.75 9.83 -18.52
CA THR A 339 17.93 8.43 -18.12
C THR A 339 18.13 7.55 -19.34
N ARG A 340 17.37 7.79 -20.42
CA ARG A 340 17.56 7.09 -21.70
C ARG A 340 18.98 7.29 -22.25
N GLN A 341 19.50 8.52 -22.29
CA GLN A 341 20.87 8.78 -22.75
C GLN A 341 21.92 8.12 -21.83
N SER A 342 21.67 8.08 -20.52
CA SER A 342 22.55 7.37 -19.57
C SER A 342 22.58 5.87 -19.85
N LEU A 343 21.44 5.26 -20.21
CA LEU A 343 21.36 3.85 -20.59
C LEU A 343 22.08 3.59 -21.91
N ASP A 344 21.81 4.40 -22.93
CA ASP A 344 22.46 4.29 -24.24
C ASP A 344 24.00 4.39 -24.10
N ALA A 345 24.49 5.26 -23.22
CA ALA A 345 25.92 5.35 -22.93
C ALA A 345 26.48 4.06 -22.33
N LEU A 346 25.78 3.43 -21.38
CA LEU A 346 26.23 2.18 -20.74
C LEU A 346 26.34 1.02 -21.74
N PHE A 347 25.31 0.82 -22.56
CA PHE A 347 25.31 -0.25 -23.56
C PHE A 347 26.35 -0.01 -24.66
N ASN A 348 26.57 1.24 -25.07
CA ASN A 348 27.62 1.57 -26.04
C ASN A 348 29.04 1.43 -25.45
N PHE A 349 29.21 1.54 -24.13
CA PHE A 349 30.49 1.32 -23.46
C PHE A 349 30.88 -0.17 -23.47
N ASP A 350 29.92 -1.08 -23.28
CA ASP A 350 30.17 -2.53 -23.30
C ASP A 350 30.60 -3.05 -24.69
N ASP A 351 30.08 -2.44 -25.76
CA ASP A 351 30.50 -2.73 -27.15
C ASP A 351 31.89 -2.15 -27.48
N ALA A 352 32.34 -1.11 -26.78
CA ALA A 352 33.64 -0.48 -27.02
C ALA A 352 34.80 -1.15 -26.26
N VAL A 353 34.52 -1.89 -25.19
CA VAL A 353 35.53 -2.61 -24.37
C VAL A 353 35.79 -4.03 -24.88
N SER A 354 35.03 -4.49 -25.87
CA SER A 354 35.10 -5.85 -26.44
C SER A 354 35.90 -5.99 -27.75
N ILE A 355 36.77 -5.02 -28.08
CA ILE A 355 37.64 -5.01 -29.28
C ILE A 355 39.12 -5.23 -28.93
#